data_AF-X1I3Q8-F1
#
_entry.id   AF-X1I3Q8-F1
#
_cell.length_a   1.000
_cell.length_b   1.000
_cell.length_c   1.000
_cell.angle_alpha   90.00
_cell.angle_beta   90.00
_cell.angle_gamma   90.00
#
_symmetry.space_group_name_H-M   'P 1'
#
loop_
_entity.id
_entity.type
_entity.pdbx_description
1 polymer ?
#
loop_
_entity_poly.entity_id
_entity_poly.type
_entity_poly.pdbx_seq_one_letter_code
_entity_poly.pdbx_strand_id
1 'polypeptide(L)'
;MVILISFETNTFDKIISKIIKSESGIKKVILTDRMGLTIASVSKFSYFPVDIDGIGVITSVNFCTSEQAGKSLGLEDLNLIMCEFTGGKIFSTYAGKGV
;
A
#
# COMPACT_ATOMS: atom_id res chain seq x y z
N MET A 1 3.71 -2.45 1.65
CA MET A 1 2.39 -1.86 1.39
C MET A 1 2.57 -0.90 0.27
N VAL A 2 2.33 -1.42 -0.94
CA VAL A 2 3.26 -1.31 -2.09
C VAL A 2 4.70 -1.09 -1.63
N ILE A 3 5.40 -2.19 -1.40
CA ILE A 3 6.83 -2.17 -1.07
C ILE A 3 7.63 -1.79 -2.29
N LEU A 4 8.65 -0.97 -2.09
CA LEU A 4 9.96 -1.31 -2.60
C LEU A 4 11.04 -0.72 -1.68
N ILE A 5 12.07 -1.54 -1.45
CA ILE A 5 13.24 -1.21 -0.64
C ILE A 5 14.16 -0.32 -1.48
N SER A 6 14.49 0.87 -0.97
CA SER A 6 15.83 1.43 -1.13
C SER A 6 16.06 2.52 -0.11
N PHE A 7 17.24 2.49 0.49
CA PHE A 7 17.78 3.56 1.32
C PHE A 7 17.85 4.87 0.50
N GLU A 8 17.61 5.98 1.20
CA GLU A 8 17.32 7.34 0.72
C GLU A 8 15.86 7.55 0.28
N THR A 9 15.19 8.53 0.89
CA THR A 9 13.84 9.02 0.51
C THR A 9 13.74 9.37 -0.98
N ASN A 10 14.84 9.85 -1.57
CA ASN A 10 15.00 10.08 -3.00
C ASN A 10 14.90 8.80 -3.87
N THR A 11 15.12 7.62 -3.30
CA THR A 11 15.06 6.34 -4.02
C THR A 11 13.70 5.69 -3.91
N PHE A 12 12.98 5.88 -2.80
CA PHE A 12 11.59 5.42 -2.67
C PHE A 12 10.68 6.07 -3.74
N ASP A 13 10.75 7.39 -3.89
CA ASP A 13 9.98 8.12 -4.91
C ASP A 13 10.30 7.66 -6.33
N LYS A 14 11.57 7.34 -6.63
CA LYS A 14 11.99 6.79 -7.94
C LYS A 14 11.36 5.43 -8.19
N ILE A 15 11.34 4.56 -7.19
CA ILE A 15 10.81 3.23 -7.35
C ILE A 15 9.28 3.27 -7.50
N ILE A 16 8.59 4.04 -6.66
CA ILE A 16 7.14 4.20 -6.75
C ILE A 16 6.76 4.86 -8.08
N SER A 17 7.52 5.86 -8.53
CA SER A 17 7.35 6.45 -9.86
C SER A 17 7.52 5.41 -10.98
N LYS A 18 8.44 4.44 -10.82
CA LYS A 18 8.60 3.33 -11.77
C LYS A 18 7.38 2.42 -11.80
N ILE A 19 6.79 2.09 -10.64
CA ILE A 19 5.57 1.28 -10.52
C ILE A 19 4.37 1.98 -11.18
N ILE A 20 4.18 3.26 -10.90
CA ILE A 20 3.09 4.06 -11.45
C ILE A 20 3.20 4.21 -12.98
N LYS A 21 4.44 4.28 -13.49
CA LYS A 21 4.72 4.32 -14.94
C LYS A 21 4.60 2.95 -15.60
N SER A 22 4.90 1.86 -14.88
CA SER A 22 4.83 0.50 -15.43
C SER A 22 3.40 0.01 -15.59
N GLU A 23 2.44 0.56 -14.84
CA GLU A 23 1.04 0.17 -14.98
C GLU A 23 0.06 1.30 -15.25
N SER A 24 -0.75 1.13 -16.30
CA SER A 24 -1.68 2.16 -16.77
C SER A 24 -2.78 2.45 -15.75
N GLY A 25 -3.25 1.41 -15.04
CA GLY A 25 -4.37 1.47 -14.10
C GLY A 25 -4.06 1.98 -12.69
N ILE A 26 -2.78 2.11 -12.32
CA ILE A 26 -2.40 2.59 -10.97
C ILE A 26 -2.46 4.12 -10.93
N LYS A 27 -3.42 4.66 -10.18
CA LYS A 27 -3.61 6.11 -10.03
C LYS A 27 -2.81 6.71 -8.88
N LYS A 28 -2.65 5.95 -7.79
CA LYS A 28 -2.04 6.38 -6.53
C LYS A 28 -1.31 5.20 -5.90
N VAL A 29 -0.16 5.48 -5.29
CA VAL A 29 0.57 4.54 -4.44
C VAL A 29 0.85 5.22 -3.11
N ILE A 30 0.65 4.47 -2.01
CA ILE A 30 0.75 4.96 -0.64
C ILE A 30 1.58 3.95 0.15
N LEU A 31 2.59 4.46 0.85
CA LEU A 31 3.34 3.74 1.87
C LEU A 31 2.87 4.22 3.22
N THR A 32 2.56 3.28 4.10
CA THR A 32 2.10 3.52 5.45
C THR A 32 2.75 2.53 6.39
N ASP A 33 2.83 2.91 7.66
CA ASP A 33 3.16 1.98 8.74
C ASP A 33 1.98 1.03 9.06
N ARG A 34 2.16 0.16 10.05
CA ARG A 34 1.11 -0.77 10.52
C ARG A 34 -0.07 -0.08 11.22
N MET A 35 0.08 1.18 11.65
CA MET A 35 -0.99 1.95 12.28
C MET A 35 -1.86 2.70 11.27
N GLY A 36 -1.43 2.77 9.99
CA GLY A 36 -2.14 3.51 8.96
C GLY A 36 -1.59 4.93 8.74
N LEU A 37 -0.47 5.27 9.38
CA LEU A 37 0.18 6.57 9.20
C LEU A 37 0.92 6.60 7.86
N THR A 38 0.56 7.56 7.01
CA THR A 38 1.20 7.78 5.72
C THR A 38 2.67 8.18 5.89
N ILE A 39 3.58 7.37 5.35
CA ILE A 39 5.03 7.66 5.29
C ILE A 39 5.36 8.40 4.00
N ALA A 40 4.79 7.95 2.87
CA ALA A 40 5.02 8.53 1.55
C ALA A 40 3.87 8.22 0.60
N SER A 41 3.64 9.07 -0.40
CA SER A 41 2.65 8.79 -1.43
C SER A 41 3.02 9.44 -2.76
N VAL A 42 2.67 8.77 -3.86
CA VAL A 42 2.87 9.29 -5.22
C VAL A 42 1.60 9.12 -6.02
N SER A 43 1.25 10.13 -6.81
CA SER A 43 0.12 10.10 -7.73
C SER A 43 0.61 10.10 -9.17
N LYS A 44 -0.06 9.35 -10.06
CA LYS A 44 0.22 9.39 -11.50
C LYS A 44 -0.13 10.74 -12.13
N PHE A 45 -1.22 11.33 -11.66
CA PHE A 45 -1.69 12.64 -12.06
C PHE A 45 -1.54 13.58 -10.88
N SER A 46 -1.08 14.81 -11.14
CA SER A 46 -0.87 15.84 -10.13
C SER A 46 -2.15 16.20 -9.36
N TYR A 47 -3.33 15.90 -9.90
CA TYR A 47 -4.62 16.15 -9.27
C TYR A 47 -5.48 14.89 -9.24
N PHE A 48 -5.28 14.06 -8.21
CA PHE A 48 -6.20 12.97 -7.87
C PHE A 48 -6.62 13.15 -6.41
N PRO A 49 -7.78 13.80 -6.15
CA PRO A 49 -8.23 14.09 -4.80
C PRO A 49 -8.73 12.79 -4.15
N VAL A 50 -7.91 12.24 -3.26
CA VAL A 50 -8.25 11.08 -2.43
C VAL A 50 -7.78 11.31 -1.01
N ASP A 51 -8.56 10.79 -0.06
CA ASP A 51 -8.20 10.77 1.36
C ASP A 51 -7.10 9.71 1.59
N ILE A 52 -5.85 10.16 1.52
CA ILE A 52 -4.67 9.29 1.63
C ILE A 52 -4.60 8.67 3.03
N ASP A 53 -4.89 9.46 4.06
CA ASP A 53 -4.80 9.03 5.45
C ASP A 53 -5.93 8.06 5.78
N GLY A 54 -7.16 8.33 5.32
CA GLY A 54 -8.26 7.39 5.43
C GLY A 54 -7.98 6.07 4.73
N ILE A 55 -7.39 6.10 3.53
CA ILE A 55 -6.96 4.87 2.83
C ILE A 55 -5.87 4.15 3.63
N GLY A 56 -4.87 4.85 4.17
CA GLY A 56 -3.81 4.29 5.00
C GLY A 56 -4.37 3.53 6.21
N VAL A 57 -5.26 4.16 6.96
CA VAL A 57 -5.93 3.55 8.11
C VAL A 57 -6.74 2.30 7.73
N ILE A 58 -7.63 2.40 6.75
CA ILE A 58 -8.50 1.28 6.35
C ILE A 58 -7.66 0.10 5.85
N THR A 59 -6.64 0.37 5.03
CA THR A 59 -5.81 -0.69 4.46
C THR A 59 -4.95 -1.38 5.51
N SER A 60 -4.38 -0.64 6.47
CA SER A 60 -3.63 -1.21 7.58
C SER A 60 -4.51 -2.08 8.50
N VAL A 61 -5.72 -1.61 8.82
CA VAL A 61 -6.69 -2.38 9.61
C VAL A 61 -7.07 -3.67 8.90
N ASN A 62 -7.45 -3.59 7.62
CA ASN A 62 -7.85 -4.76 6.84
C ASN A 62 -6.70 -5.76 6.72
N PHE A 63 -5.49 -5.29 6.42
CA PHE A 63 -4.32 -6.14 6.28
C PHE A 63 -4.00 -6.87 7.60
N CYS A 64 -3.93 -6.15 8.72
CA CYS A 64 -3.63 -6.75 10.02
C CYS A 64 -4.72 -7.74 10.46
N THR A 65 -5.98 -7.41 10.23
CA THR A 65 -7.11 -8.29 10.56
C THR A 65 -7.06 -9.57 9.73
N SER A 66 -6.81 -9.45 8.42
CA SER A 66 -6.70 -10.60 7.53
C SER A 66 -5.46 -11.44 7.81
N GLU A 67 -4.34 -10.83 8.18
CA GLU A 67 -3.12 -11.54 8.63
C GLU A 67 -3.42 -12.36 9.88
N GLN A 68 -4.10 -11.77 10.86
CA GLN A 68 -4.47 -12.45 12.10
C GLN A 68 -5.48 -13.58 11.86
N ALA A 69 -6.47 -13.36 10.99
CA ALA A 69 -7.45 -14.38 10.61
C ALA A 69 -6.78 -15.55 9.87
N GLY A 70 -5.88 -15.26 8.92
CA GLY A 70 -5.12 -16.28 8.19
C GLY A 70 -4.26 -17.13 9.13
N LYS A 71 -3.54 -16.51 10.06
CA LYS A 71 -2.76 -17.21 11.10
C LYS A 71 -3.64 -18.12 11.96
N SER A 72 -4.83 -17.65 12.33
CA SER A 72 -5.79 -18.43 13.12
C SER A 72 -6.30 -19.67 12.37
N LEU A 73 -6.25 -19.66 11.04
CA LEU A 73 -6.61 -20.78 10.16
C LEU A 73 -5.41 -21.63 9.72
N GLY A 74 -4.19 -21.32 10.17
CA GLY A 74 -2.98 -22.01 9.76
C GLY A 74 -2.51 -21.70 8.34
N LEU A 75 -2.92 -20.55 7.76
CA LEU A 75 -2.58 -20.11 6.40
C LEU A 75 -1.27 -19.30 6.30
N GLU A 76 -0.52 -19.20 7.39
CA GLU A 76 0.75 -18.45 7.48
C GLU A 76 0.61 -16.95 7.17
N ASP A 77 1.62 -16.35 6.54
CA ASP A 77 1.72 -14.90 6.34
C ASP A 77 0.89 -14.37 5.17
N LEU A 78 0.26 -13.21 5.37
CA LEU A 78 -0.54 -12.55 4.35
C LEU A 78 0.36 -11.85 3.32
N ASN A 79 0.30 -12.30 2.07
CA ASN A 79 1.06 -11.67 0.98
C ASN A 79 0.36 -10.46 0.38
N LEU A 80 -0.95 -10.55 0.15
CA LEU A 80 -1.74 -9.55 -0.55
C LEU A 80 -3.20 -9.60 -0.07
N ILE A 81 -3.81 -8.42 0.07
CA ILE A 81 -5.26 -8.24 0.13
C ILE A 81 -5.70 -7.30 -0.99
N MET A 82 -6.84 -7.65 -1.61
CA MET A 82 -7.48 -6.83 -2.62
C MET A 82 -8.90 -6.49 -2.14
N CYS A 83 -9.22 -5.21 -2.14
CA CYS A 83 -10.56 -4.71 -1.92
C CYS A 83 -11.08 -4.10 -3.22
N GLU A 84 -12.18 -4.64 -3.74
CA GLU A 84 -12.82 -4.15 -4.95
C GLU A 84 -14.10 -3.39 -4.59
N PHE A 85 -14.20 -2.18 -5.11
CA PHE A 85 -15.35 -1.29 -4.97
C PHE A 85 -15.85 -0.94 -6.37
N THR A 86 -17.12 -0.55 -6.47
CA THR A 86 -17.70 -0.07 -7.74
C THR A 86 -16.89 1.08 -8.36
N GLY A 87 -16.24 1.90 -7.52
CA GLY A 87 -15.41 3.04 -7.94
C GLY A 87 -13.92 2.75 -8.16
N GLY A 88 -13.43 1.54 -7.87
CA GLY A 88 -12.01 1.21 -8.01
C GLY A 88 -11.54 0.06 -7.13
N LYS A 89 -10.23 -0.21 -7.18
CA LYS A 89 -9.61 -1.31 -6.43
C LYS A 89 -8.48 -0.81 -5.55
N ILE A 90 -8.32 -1.42 -4.40
CA ILE A 90 -7.20 -1.19 -3.48
C ILE A 90 -6.46 -2.51 -3.32
N PHE A 91 -5.14 -2.46 -3.53
CA PHE A 91 -4.24 -3.59 -3.34
C PHE A 91 -3.27 -3.25 -2.22
N SER A 92 -3.20 -4.10 -1.19
CA SER A 92 -2.31 -3.92 -0.04
C SER A 92 -1.45 -5.16 0.17
N THR A 93 -0.15 -4.97 0.30
CA THR A 93 0.85 -6.05 0.49
C THR A 93 1.80 -5.66 1.61
N TYR A 94 2.39 -6.56 2.39
CA TYR A 94 3.35 -6.16 3.43
C TYR A 94 4.61 -5.55 2.82
N ALA A 95 5.31 -4.56 3.45
CA ALA A 95 6.52 -3.86 2.94
C ALA A 95 7.89 -4.32 3.46
N GLY A 96 7.95 -5.43 4.20
CA GLY A 96 9.12 -5.67 5.03
C GLY A 96 9.06 -4.83 6.31
N LYS A 97 9.95 -5.16 7.25
CA LYS A 97 10.18 -4.40 8.47
C LYS A 97 11.39 -3.51 8.17
N GLY A 98 11.24 -2.20 8.33
CA GLY A 98 12.40 -1.32 8.37
C GLY A 98 13.32 -1.75 9.51
N VAL A 99 14.62 -1.61 9.29
CA VAL A 99 15.60 -1.60 10.39
C VAL A 99 15.58 -0.23 11.03
#